data_AF-A0A3C0GBK1-F1
#
_entry.id   AF-A0A3C0GBK1-F1
#
_cell.length_a   1.000
_cell.length_b   1.000
_cell.length_c   1.000
_cell.angle_alpha   90.00
_cell.angle_beta   90.00
_cell.angle_gamma   90.00
#
_symmetry.space_group_name_H-M   'P 1'
#
loop_
_entity.id
_entity.type
_entity.pdbx_description
1 polymer ?
#
loop_
_entity_poly.entity_id
_entity_poly.type
_entity_poly.pdbx_seq_one_letter_code
_entity_poly.pdbx_strand_id
1 'polypeptide(L)'
;MKNLYTNQYLIVTLASILGLLFGHYILRILFKKLRDTSKRKHLKYSTVLFNSLSRISFIVGGIIFLNLTSFLPFEVSYGEWYGKLKISLNVLAITFVLGEILVFLYDSYTKSKSGKATSLYHIIIRILTYIGGIIVFSNLIGLELAPILTALGVGGLAVALALQDTLTNLFAGLHILAARQLKPGDYIKLESGDEGYVIDINWRT
;
A
#
# COMPACT_ATOMS: atom_id res chain seq x y z
N MET A 1 5.88 -45.66 12.22
CA MET A 1 5.68 -44.99 10.91
C MET A 1 5.36 -43.48 10.99
N LYS A 2 4.95 -42.89 12.13
CA LYS A 2 4.74 -41.43 12.26
C LYS A 2 6.02 -40.57 12.16
N ASN A 3 7.18 -41.12 12.51
CA ASN A 3 8.44 -40.34 12.54
C ASN A 3 9.06 -40.00 11.17
N LEU A 4 8.68 -40.69 10.07
CA LEU A 4 9.20 -40.35 8.73
C LEU A 4 8.52 -39.11 8.15
N TYR A 5 7.20 -38.97 8.33
CA TYR A 5 6.46 -37.81 7.85
C TYR A 5 6.84 -36.52 8.60
N THR A 6 7.06 -36.60 9.93
CA THR A 6 7.55 -35.46 10.72
C THR A 6 8.91 -34.95 10.23
N ASN A 7 9.79 -35.85 9.76
CA ASN A 7 11.08 -35.47 9.18
C ASN A 7 10.94 -34.78 7.83
N GLN A 8 10.01 -35.18 6.96
CA GLN A 8 9.79 -34.49 5.68
C GLN A 8 9.32 -33.04 5.88
N TYR A 9 8.41 -32.79 6.82
CA TYR A 9 7.99 -31.41 7.13
C TYR A 9 9.14 -30.59 7.71
N LEU A 10 9.96 -31.17 8.59
CA LEU A 10 11.16 -30.50 9.14
C LEU A 10 12.22 -30.21 8.07
N ILE A 11 12.42 -31.12 7.13
CA ILE A 11 13.36 -30.95 6.01
C ILE A 11 12.86 -29.84 5.08
N VAL A 12 11.56 -29.80 4.78
CA VAL A 12 10.98 -28.72 3.96
C VAL A 12 11.05 -27.38 4.66
N THR A 13 10.77 -27.29 5.97
CA THR A 13 10.85 -26.03 6.71
C THR A 13 12.29 -25.55 6.87
N LEU A 14 13.24 -26.45 7.13
CA LEU A 14 14.68 -26.12 7.17
C LEU A 14 15.22 -25.74 5.80
N ALA A 15 14.89 -26.49 4.75
CA ALA A 15 15.21 -26.13 3.37
C ALA A 15 14.58 -24.77 3.01
N SER A 16 13.41 -24.49 3.58
CA SER A 16 12.74 -23.21 3.38
C SER A 16 13.48 -22.04 3.99
N ILE A 17 13.89 -22.17 5.24
CA ILE A 17 14.67 -21.16 5.95
C ILE A 17 16.04 -20.97 5.27
N LEU A 18 16.73 -22.06 4.92
CA LEU A 18 18.02 -22.02 4.24
C LEU A 18 17.92 -21.39 2.85
N GLY A 19 16.86 -21.69 2.13
CA GLY A 19 16.58 -21.15 0.81
C GLY A 19 16.24 -19.67 0.78
N LEU A 20 15.45 -19.19 1.76
CA LEU A 20 15.22 -17.76 1.98
C LEU A 20 16.54 -17.03 2.23
N LEU A 21 17.41 -17.59 3.07
CA LEU A 21 18.72 -17.02 3.39
C LEU A 21 19.65 -17.02 2.16
N PHE A 22 19.65 -18.11 1.40
CA PHE A 22 20.51 -18.28 0.22
C PHE A 22 20.07 -17.40 -0.96
N GLY A 23 18.77 -17.34 -1.25
CA GLY A 23 18.20 -16.46 -2.26
C GLY A 23 18.43 -14.98 -1.91
N HIS A 24 18.26 -14.61 -0.64
CA HIS A 24 18.61 -13.28 -0.14
C HIS A 24 20.10 -12.97 -0.36
N TYR A 25 20.98 -13.91 0.00
CA TYR A 25 22.42 -13.73 -0.09
C TYR A 25 22.91 -13.60 -1.54
N ILE A 26 22.41 -14.43 -2.46
CA ILE A 26 22.74 -14.38 -3.89
C ILE A 26 22.28 -13.07 -4.52
N LEU A 27 21.03 -12.66 -4.30
CA LEU A 27 20.53 -11.39 -4.84
C LEU A 27 21.31 -10.20 -4.26
N ARG A 28 21.66 -10.24 -2.97
CA ARG A 28 22.50 -9.22 -2.34
C ARG A 28 23.88 -9.14 -2.98
N ILE A 29 24.49 -10.26 -3.34
CA ILE A 29 25.77 -10.30 -4.05
C ILE A 29 25.63 -9.79 -5.48
N LEU A 30 24.62 -10.23 -6.22
CA LEU A 30 24.35 -9.79 -7.59
C LEU A 30 24.10 -8.28 -7.64
N PHE A 31 23.24 -7.75 -6.78
CA PHE A 31 22.99 -6.31 -6.70
C PHE A 31 24.21 -5.52 -6.23
N LYS A 32 25.04 -6.06 -5.32
CA LYS A 32 26.32 -5.46 -4.93
C LYS A 32 27.31 -5.42 -6.10
N LYS A 33 27.42 -6.49 -6.87
CA LYS A 33 28.32 -6.60 -8.02
C LYS A 33 27.88 -5.70 -9.18
N LEU A 34 26.59 -5.62 -9.45
CA LEU A 34 26.00 -4.70 -10.43
C LEU A 34 26.17 -3.22 -10.00
N ARG A 35 26.05 -2.93 -8.70
CA ARG A 35 26.34 -1.60 -8.13
C ARG A 35 27.79 -1.17 -8.35
N ASP A 36 28.73 -2.08 -8.10
CA ASP A 36 30.17 -1.78 -8.22
C ASP A 36 30.61 -1.64 -9.69
N THR A 37 29.97 -2.36 -10.62
CA THR A 37 30.14 -2.15 -12.07
C THR A 37 29.49 -0.86 -12.55
N SER A 38 28.35 -0.47 -11.99
CA SER A 38 27.65 0.78 -12.36
C SER A 38 28.36 2.05 -11.87
N LYS A 39 29.04 1.99 -10.72
CA LYS A 39 29.91 3.09 -10.24
C LYS A 39 31.04 3.42 -11.21
N ARG A 40 31.54 2.45 -11.97
CA ARG A 40 32.56 2.68 -13.02
C ARG A 40 32.02 3.44 -14.24
N LYS A 41 30.69 3.53 -14.41
CA LYS A 41 30.04 4.22 -15.55
C LYS A 41 29.41 5.59 -15.19
N HIS A 42 29.67 6.16 -14.01
CA HIS A 42 29.18 7.49 -13.59
C HIS A 42 27.65 7.71 -13.78
N LEU A 43 26.82 6.66 -13.69
CA LEU A 43 25.37 6.79 -13.81
C LEU A 43 24.77 7.28 -12.49
N LYS A 44 24.48 8.59 -12.43
CA LYS A 44 24.00 9.35 -11.24
C LYS A 44 22.73 8.78 -10.57
N TYR A 45 21.93 7.98 -11.30
CA TYR A 45 20.66 7.43 -10.83
C TYR A 45 20.76 5.97 -10.35
N SER A 46 21.88 5.27 -10.60
CA SER A 46 21.98 3.85 -10.26
C SER A 46 22.10 3.60 -8.76
N THR A 47 22.73 4.52 -8.02
CA THR A 47 22.96 4.35 -6.58
C THR A 47 21.68 4.38 -5.74
N VAL A 48 20.63 5.11 -6.19
CA VAL A 48 19.32 5.15 -5.52
C VAL A 48 18.49 3.91 -5.87
N LEU A 49 18.50 3.49 -7.15
CA LEU A 49 17.92 2.22 -7.62
C LEU A 49 18.41 1.03 -6.81
N PHE A 50 19.74 0.89 -6.66
CA PHE A 50 20.33 -0.26 -5.97
C PHE A 50 19.95 -0.33 -4.48
N ASN A 51 19.77 0.80 -3.80
CA ASN A 51 19.44 0.80 -2.38
C ASN A 51 17.98 0.40 -2.14
N SER A 52 17.04 0.86 -2.98
CA SER A 52 15.64 0.42 -2.93
C SER A 52 15.49 -1.04 -3.36
N LEU A 53 16.21 -1.47 -4.40
CA LEU A 53 16.17 -2.85 -4.90
C LEU A 53 16.81 -3.85 -3.91
N SER A 54 17.80 -3.42 -3.11
CA SER A 54 18.38 -4.25 -2.03
C SER A 54 17.46 -4.44 -0.82
N ARG A 55 16.50 -3.53 -0.57
CA ARG A 55 15.46 -3.73 0.45
C ARG A 55 14.41 -4.73 -0.02
N ILE A 56 14.10 -4.68 -1.31
CA ILE A 56 13.15 -5.58 -1.96
C ILE A 56 13.75 -6.96 -2.25
N SER A 57 15.08 -7.09 -2.31
CA SER A 57 15.75 -8.35 -2.64
C SER A 57 15.52 -9.48 -1.63
N PHE A 58 15.25 -9.16 -0.36
CA PHE A 58 14.83 -10.17 0.63
C PHE A 58 13.46 -10.77 0.27
N ILE A 59 12.53 -9.92 -0.14
CA ILE A 59 11.15 -10.29 -0.50
C ILE A 59 11.15 -11.11 -1.80
N VAL A 60 11.88 -10.65 -2.82
CA VAL A 60 12.00 -11.35 -4.13
C VAL A 60 12.75 -12.67 -3.99
N GLY A 61 13.83 -12.70 -3.20
CA GLY A 61 14.54 -13.95 -2.89
C GLY A 61 13.63 -14.96 -2.21
N GLY A 62 12.75 -14.47 -1.32
CA GLY A 62 11.78 -15.32 -0.65
C GLY A 62 10.71 -15.90 -1.56
N ILE A 63 10.17 -15.11 -2.48
CA ILE A 63 9.24 -15.55 -3.54
C ILE A 63 9.88 -16.66 -4.39
N ILE A 64 11.08 -16.39 -4.95
CA ILE A 64 11.75 -17.32 -5.87
C ILE A 64 11.97 -18.66 -5.17
N PHE A 65 12.39 -18.61 -3.91
CA PHE A 65 12.61 -19.80 -3.13
C PHE A 65 11.30 -20.57 -2.83
N LEU A 66 10.23 -19.89 -2.40
CA LEU A 66 8.90 -20.51 -2.19
C LEU A 66 8.38 -21.19 -3.46
N ASN A 67 8.70 -20.66 -4.63
CA ASN A 67 8.36 -21.27 -5.92
C ASN A 67 9.32 -22.40 -6.33
N LEU A 68 10.56 -22.41 -5.81
CA LEU A 68 11.52 -23.48 -6.06
C LEU A 68 11.16 -24.79 -5.35
N THR A 69 10.46 -24.71 -4.20
CA THR A 69 10.00 -25.92 -3.50
C THR A 69 9.01 -26.75 -4.32
N SER A 70 8.34 -26.15 -5.32
CA SER A 70 7.46 -26.88 -6.26
C SER A 70 8.21 -27.71 -7.30
N PHE A 71 9.52 -27.46 -7.50
CA PHE A 71 10.36 -28.23 -8.42
C PHE A 71 11.12 -29.36 -7.74
N LEU A 72 11.02 -29.48 -6.41
CA LEU A 72 11.61 -30.60 -5.69
C LEU A 72 10.74 -31.86 -5.89
N PRO A 73 11.34 -33.03 -6.15
CA PRO A 73 10.63 -34.28 -6.45
C PRO A 73 9.93 -34.91 -5.22
N PHE A 74 9.74 -34.15 -4.15
CA PHE A 74 9.04 -34.62 -2.95
C PHE A 74 7.54 -34.33 -3.10
N GLU A 75 6.74 -35.37 -3.36
CA GLU A 75 5.27 -35.31 -3.25
C GLU A 75 4.85 -35.21 -1.78
N VAL A 76 5.16 -34.09 -1.14
CA VAL A 76 4.56 -33.77 0.15
C VAL A 76 3.15 -33.28 -0.15
N SER A 77 2.15 -34.10 0.17
CA SER A 77 0.75 -33.67 0.16
C SER A 77 0.57 -32.63 1.26
N TYR A 78 0.77 -31.37 0.88
CA TYR A 78 0.41 -30.25 1.76
C TYR A 78 -1.11 -30.11 1.73
N GLY A 79 -1.72 -29.88 2.89
CA GLY A 79 -3.14 -29.51 2.94
C GLY A 79 -3.39 -28.20 2.17
N GLU A 80 -4.63 -27.98 1.73
CA GLU A 80 -5.04 -26.80 0.96
C GLU A 80 -4.62 -25.46 1.61
N TRP A 81 -4.51 -25.43 2.94
CA TRP A 81 -4.07 -24.27 3.71
C TRP A 81 -2.66 -23.78 3.32
N TYR A 82 -1.73 -24.69 3.01
CA TYR A 82 -0.35 -24.35 2.65
C TYR A 82 -0.30 -23.69 1.28
N GLY A 83 -1.09 -24.17 0.32
CA GLY A 83 -1.24 -23.55 -1.00
C GLY A 83 -1.79 -22.13 -0.87
N LYS A 84 -2.87 -21.97 -0.08
CA LYS A 84 -3.47 -20.65 0.21
C LYS A 84 -2.48 -19.71 0.90
N LEU A 85 -1.68 -20.18 1.85
CA LEU A 85 -0.62 -19.38 2.48
C LEU A 85 0.49 -18.98 1.52
N LYS A 86 0.96 -19.91 0.69
CA LYS A 86 2.00 -19.63 -0.31
C LYS A 86 1.53 -18.57 -1.29
N ILE A 87 0.31 -18.70 -1.82
CA ILE A 87 -0.27 -17.70 -2.74
C ILE A 87 -0.43 -16.36 -2.05
N SER A 88 -0.98 -16.34 -0.82
CA SER A 88 -1.11 -15.12 0.01
C SER A 88 0.21 -14.36 0.15
N LEU A 89 1.28 -15.07 0.53
CA LEU A 89 2.61 -14.47 0.70
C LEU A 89 3.18 -13.93 -0.61
N ASN A 90 2.97 -14.65 -1.72
CA ASN A 90 3.43 -14.20 -3.04
C ASN A 90 2.73 -12.91 -3.45
N VAL A 91 1.41 -12.83 -3.31
CA VAL A 91 0.65 -11.63 -3.69
C VAL A 91 1.09 -10.42 -2.86
N LEU A 92 1.16 -10.56 -1.54
CA LEU A 92 1.61 -9.49 -0.64
C LEU A 92 3.01 -8.98 -1.01
N ALA A 93 3.92 -9.92 -1.28
CA ALA A 93 5.28 -9.62 -1.67
C ALA A 93 5.33 -8.89 -3.03
N ILE A 94 4.61 -9.36 -4.05
CA ILE A 94 4.52 -8.72 -5.36
C ILE A 94 3.92 -7.31 -5.24
N THR A 95 2.83 -7.15 -4.49
CA THR A 95 2.19 -5.86 -4.26
C THR A 95 3.14 -4.87 -3.60
N PHE A 96 3.89 -5.29 -2.58
CA PHE A 96 4.88 -4.44 -1.92
C PHE A 96 6.01 -4.03 -2.88
N VAL A 97 6.55 -4.98 -3.64
CA VAL A 97 7.58 -4.73 -4.66
C VAL A 97 7.09 -3.72 -5.70
N LEU A 98 5.87 -3.92 -6.22
CA LEU A 98 5.27 -3.02 -7.20
C LEU A 98 5.09 -1.61 -6.64
N GLY A 99 4.64 -1.46 -5.39
CA GLY A 99 4.45 -0.15 -4.77
C GLY A 99 5.75 0.63 -4.64
N GLU A 100 6.83 -0.04 -4.24
CA GLU A 100 8.16 0.57 -4.15
C GLU A 100 8.74 0.91 -5.52
N ILE A 101 8.50 0.07 -6.55
CA ILE A 101 8.91 0.35 -7.93
C ILE A 101 8.16 1.57 -8.47
N LEU A 102 6.85 1.66 -8.28
CA LEU A 102 6.03 2.77 -8.77
C LEU A 102 6.42 4.10 -8.13
N VAL A 103 6.67 4.11 -6.83
CA VAL A 103 7.20 5.27 -6.11
C VAL A 103 8.57 5.66 -6.67
N PHE A 104 9.47 4.69 -6.85
CA PHE A 104 10.79 4.94 -7.39
C PHE A 104 10.76 5.53 -8.82
N LEU A 105 9.88 5.00 -9.69
CA LEU A 105 9.69 5.51 -11.05
C LEU A 105 9.16 6.94 -11.03
N TYR A 106 8.21 7.23 -10.14
CA TYR A 106 7.67 8.58 -9.96
C TYR A 106 8.75 9.59 -9.53
N ASP A 107 9.58 9.23 -8.56
CA ASP A 107 10.69 10.08 -8.11
C ASP A 107 11.73 10.31 -9.22
N SER A 108 12.00 9.27 -10.02
CA SER A 108 12.94 9.34 -11.14
C SER A 108 12.44 10.26 -12.25
N TYR A 109 11.14 10.24 -12.53
CA TYR A 109 10.52 11.11 -13.53
C TYR A 109 10.48 12.57 -13.07
N THR A 110 10.15 12.81 -11.79
CA THR A 110 9.97 14.17 -11.27
C THR A 110 11.26 14.88 -10.87
N LYS A 111 12.42 14.21 -10.94
CA LYS A 111 13.75 14.73 -10.50
C LYS A 111 13.71 15.36 -9.09
N SER A 112 12.74 14.99 -8.26
CA SER A 112 12.50 15.65 -6.98
C SER A 112 13.65 15.36 -6.02
N LYS A 113 14.40 16.41 -5.66
CA LYS A 113 15.28 16.40 -4.48
C LYS A 113 14.46 16.72 -3.24
N SER A 114 13.57 15.83 -2.79
CA SER A 114 12.96 16.00 -1.48
C SER A 114 13.06 14.72 -0.66
N GLY A 115 14.16 14.63 0.07
CA GLY A 115 14.16 13.89 1.30
C GLY A 115 13.16 14.52 2.28
N LYS A 116 12.39 13.66 2.93
CA LYS A 116 11.79 13.90 4.25
C LYS A 116 10.65 14.94 4.31
N ALA A 117 9.65 14.75 3.47
CA ALA A 117 8.24 14.85 3.86
C ALA A 117 7.48 14.01 2.85
N THR A 118 6.78 12.97 3.30
CA THR A 118 6.00 12.03 2.50
C THR A 118 5.17 12.81 1.49
N SER A 119 5.57 12.84 0.20
CA SER A 119 4.78 13.58 -0.79
C SER A 119 3.41 12.93 -0.86
N LEU A 120 2.32 13.71 -0.94
CA LEU A 120 0.96 13.18 -1.02
C LEU A 120 0.84 12.12 -2.13
N TYR A 121 1.62 12.26 -3.20
CA TYR A 121 1.74 11.29 -4.29
C TYR A 121 2.26 9.92 -3.84
N HIS A 122 3.24 9.85 -2.93
CA HIS A 122 3.69 8.57 -2.38
C HIS A 122 2.56 7.84 -1.67
N ILE A 123 1.76 8.57 -0.89
CA ILE A 123 0.62 8.02 -0.16
C ILE A 123 -0.42 7.52 -1.17
N ILE A 124 -0.76 8.32 -2.19
CA ILE A 124 -1.72 7.94 -3.23
C ILE A 124 -1.26 6.70 -4.01
N ILE A 125 -0.01 6.68 -4.49
CA ILE A 125 0.56 5.54 -5.23
C ILE A 125 0.50 4.27 -4.38
N ARG A 126 0.89 4.36 -3.10
CA ARG A 126 0.84 3.21 -2.18
C ARG A 126 -0.59 2.74 -1.92
N ILE A 127 -1.53 3.66 -1.66
CA ILE A 127 -2.94 3.32 -1.45
C ILE A 127 -3.49 2.58 -2.68
N LEU A 128 -3.32 3.14 -3.88
CA LEU A 128 -3.79 2.52 -5.11
C LEU A 128 -3.17 1.14 -5.34
N THR A 129 -1.87 1.01 -5.10
CA THR A 129 -1.17 -0.27 -5.25
C THR A 129 -1.68 -1.32 -4.27
N TYR A 130 -1.89 -0.94 -3.01
CA TYR A 130 -2.42 -1.88 -2.00
C TYR A 130 -3.87 -2.26 -2.26
N ILE A 131 -4.71 -1.33 -2.72
CA ILE A 131 -6.08 -1.66 -3.16
C ILE A 131 -6.03 -2.70 -4.29
N GLY A 132 -5.19 -2.49 -5.30
CA GLY A 132 -5.00 -3.47 -6.37
C GLY A 132 -4.49 -4.82 -5.86
N GLY A 133 -3.56 -4.81 -4.91
CA GLY A 133 -3.05 -6.02 -4.26
C GLY A 133 -4.12 -6.80 -3.50
N ILE A 134 -4.98 -6.11 -2.74
CA ILE A 134 -6.10 -6.72 -2.02
C ILE A 134 -7.09 -7.36 -3.01
N ILE A 135 -7.35 -6.71 -4.15
CA ILE A 135 -8.22 -7.26 -5.20
C ILE A 135 -7.65 -8.57 -5.76
N VAL A 136 -6.36 -8.57 -6.11
CA VAL A 136 -5.69 -9.78 -6.63
C VAL A 136 -5.65 -10.88 -5.56
N PHE A 137 -5.35 -10.52 -4.31
CA PHE A 137 -5.32 -11.43 -3.17
C PHE A 137 -6.66 -12.13 -2.96
N SER A 138 -7.74 -11.35 -2.95
CA SER A 138 -9.10 -11.86 -2.73
C SER A 138 -9.51 -12.82 -3.84
N ASN A 139 -9.27 -12.46 -5.10
CA ASN A 139 -9.55 -13.32 -6.25
C ASN A 139 -8.82 -14.66 -6.18
N LEU A 140 -7.54 -14.65 -5.79
CA LEU A 140 -6.73 -15.87 -5.74
C LEU A 140 -7.06 -16.81 -4.57
N ILE A 141 -7.63 -16.28 -3.49
CA ILE A 141 -8.04 -17.08 -2.33
C ILE A 141 -9.52 -17.51 -2.44
N GLY A 142 -10.24 -16.99 -3.43
CA GLY A 142 -11.67 -17.24 -3.64
C GLY A 142 -12.55 -16.48 -2.65
N LEU A 143 -12.07 -15.37 -2.10
CA LEU A 143 -12.87 -14.47 -1.28
C LEU A 143 -13.60 -13.49 -2.18
N GLU A 144 -14.91 -13.39 -2.00
CA GLU A 144 -15.73 -12.39 -2.69
C GLU A 144 -15.58 -11.02 -2.01
N LEU A 145 -15.17 -10.01 -2.78
CA LEU A 145 -15.08 -8.63 -2.28
C LEU A 145 -16.42 -7.90 -2.28
N ALA A 146 -17.39 -8.37 -3.05
CA ALA A 146 -18.69 -7.69 -3.22
C ALA A 146 -19.42 -7.48 -1.88
N PRO A 147 -19.50 -8.45 -0.94
CA PRO A 147 -20.12 -8.23 0.37
C PRO A 147 -19.39 -7.18 1.20
N ILE A 148 -18.05 -7.21 1.21
CA ILE A 148 -17.22 -6.25 1.96
C ILE A 148 -17.40 -4.84 1.40
N LEU A 149 -17.35 -4.69 0.08
CA LEU A 149 -17.55 -3.40 -0.60
C LEU A 149 -18.97 -2.87 -0.41
N THR A 150 -19.97 -3.74 -0.42
CA THR A 150 -21.36 -3.37 -0.13
C THR A 150 -21.50 -2.87 1.30
N ALA A 151 -20.95 -3.59 2.28
CA ALA A 151 -20.96 -3.18 3.68
C ALA A 151 -20.23 -1.85 3.90
N LEU A 152 -19.07 -1.64 3.25
CA LEU A 152 -18.34 -0.37 3.29
C LEU A 152 -19.13 0.76 2.63
N GLY A 153 -19.80 0.51 1.50
CA GLY A 153 -20.64 1.50 0.82
C GLY A 153 -21.83 1.94 1.67
N VAL A 154 -22.56 0.98 2.25
CA VAL A 154 -23.69 1.27 3.16
C VAL A 154 -23.20 1.94 4.44
N GLY A 155 -22.08 1.50 5.01
CA GLY A 155 -21.47 2.13 6.18
C GLY A 155 -21.02 3.57 5.91
N GLY A 156 -20.43 3.83 4.74
CA GLY A 156 -20.06 5.18 4.31
C GLY A 156 -21.28 6.08 4.13
N LEU A 157 -22.37 5.55 3.59
CA LEU A 157 -23.64 6.29 3.49
C LEU A 157 -24.20 6.62 4.88
N ALA A 158 -24.17 5.68 5.83
CA ALA A 158 -24.61 5.94 7.20
C ALA A 158 -23.78 7.04 7.88
N VAL A 159 -22.45 7.01 7.71
CA VAL A 159 -21.56 8.07 8.23
C VAL A 159 -21.82 9.41 7.54
N ALA A 160 -22.05 9.43 6.24
CA ALA A 160 -22.37 10.64 5.50
C ALA A 160 -23.69 11.28 5.97
N LEU A 161 -24.71 10.46 6.25
CA LEU A 161 -25.96 10.92 6.85
C LEU A 161 -25.75 11.48 8.25
N ALA A 162 -24.95 10.81 9.09
CA ALA A 162 -24.65 11.28 10.44
C ALA A 162 -23.87 12.61 10.46
N LEU A 163 -23.04 12.87 9.44
CA LEU A 163 -22.25 14.09 9.31
C LEU A 163 -22.88 15.15 8.41
N GLN A 164 -24.10 14.92 7.91
CA GLN A 164 -24.75 15.77 6.93
C GLN A 164 -24.82 17.24 7.39
N ASP A 165 -25.27 17.49 8.62
CA ASP A 165 -25.39 18.85 9.17
C ASP A 165 -24.02 19.52 9.33
N THR A 166 -23.02 18.76 9.77
CA THR A 166 -21.66 19.27 9.96
C THR A 166 -21.04 19.69 8.63
N LEU A 167 -21.19 18.84 7.60
CA LEU A 167 -20.71 19.15 6.25
C LEU A 167 -21.47 20.31 5.62
N THR A 168 -22.79 20.40 5.87
CA THR A 168 -23.63 21.50 5.39
C THR A 168 -23.17 22.83 5.96
N ASN A 169 -22.95 22.90 7.28
CA ASN A 169 -22.46 24.12 7.94
C ASN A 169 -21.06 24.52 7.47
N LEU A 170 -20.17 23.53 7.28
CA LEU A 170 -18.82 23.76 6.74
C LEU A 170 -18.88 24.38 5.33
N PHE A 171 -19.68 23.80 4.42
CA PHE A 171 -19.77 24.31 3.05
C PHE A 171 -20.48 25.66 2.98
N ALA A 172 -21.49 25.91 3.82
CA ALA A 172 -22.12 27.23 3.93
C ALA A 172 -21.09 28.30 4.37
N GLY A 173 -20.32 28.02 5.43
CA GLY A 173 -19.28 28.93 5.90
C GLY A 173 -18.19 29.18 4.84
N LEU A 174 -17.70 28.13 4.19
CA LEU A 174 -16.72 28.24 3.10
C LEU A 174 -17.27 29.04 1.91
N HIS A 175 -18.53 28.83 1.53
CA HIS A 175 -19.17 29.54 0.44
C HIS A 175 -19.33 31.03 0.75
N ILE A 176 -19.78 31.39 1.95
CA ILE A 176 -19.90 32.78 2.40
C ILE A 176 -18.53 33.47 2.36
N LEU A 177 -17.49 32.82 2.89
CA LEU A 177 -16.11 33.35 2.90
C LEU A 177 -15.55 33.51 1.48
N ALA A 178 -15.77 32.53 0.60
CA ALA A 178 -15.29 32.56 -0.78
C ALA A 178 -16.01 33.61 -1.62
N ALA A 179 -17.33 33.71 -1.49
CA ALA A 179 -18.16 34.63 -2.26
C ALA A 179 -18.15 36.06 -1.68
N ARG A 180 -17.66 36.25 -0.45
CA ARG A 180 -17.65 37.53 0.29
C ARG A 180 -19.01 38.23 0.30
N GLN A 181 -20.08 37.45 0.34
CA GLN A 181 -21.47 37.94 0.26
C GLN A 181 -21.91 38.63 1.56
N LEU A 182 -21.25 38.34 2.68
CA LEU A 182 -21.49 38.91 3.99
C LEU A 182 -20.18 39.41 4.60
N LYS A 183 -20.24 40.55 5.28
CA LYS A 183 -19.14 41.16 6.02
C LYS A 183 -19.57 41.48 7.45
N PRO A 184 -18.63 41.46 8.41
CA PRO A 184 -18.88 42.04 9.73
C PRO A 184 -19.36 43.49 9.60
N GLY A 185 -20.47 43.81 10.26
CA GLY A 185 -21.18 45.09 10.19
C GLY A 185 -22.43 45.08 9.31
N ASP A 186 -22.66 44.04 8.50
CA ASP A 186 -23.89 43.93 7.70
C ASP A 186 -25.10 43.64 8.60
N TYR A 187 -26.25 44.30 8.34
CA TYR A 187 -27.52 43.97 8.99
C TYR A 187 -28.22 42.87 8.18
N ILE A 188 -28.58 41.79 8.85
CA ILE A 188 -29.23 40.64 8.22
C ILE A 188 -30.50 40.25 8.96
N LYS A 189 -31.44 39.71 8.21
CA LYS A 189 -32.65 39.08 8.71
C LYS A 189 -32.71 37.67 8.15
N LEU A 190 -32.73 36.69 9.04
CA LEU A 190 -32.84 35.28 8.69
C LEU A 190 -34.31 34.91 8.46
N GLU A 191 -34.55 33.86 7.66
CA GLU A 191 -35.89 33.31 7.46
C GLU A 191 -36.50 32.76 8.77
N SER A 192 -35.67 32.42 9.77
CA SER A 192 -36.11 32.07 11.13
C SER A 192 -36.81 33.22 11.86
N GLY A 193 -36.67 34.45 11.37
CA GLY A 193 -37.18 35.67 12.01
C GLY A 193 -36.15 36.38 12.89
N ASP A 194 -34.95 35.83 13.06
CA ASP A 194 -33.86 36.47 13.80
C ASP A 194 -33.26 37.63 12.98
N GLU A 195 -33.01 38.77 13.64
CA GLU A 195 -32.47 39.97 13.01
C GLU A 195 -31.30 40.55 13.83
N GLY A 196 -30.30 41.10 13.17
CA GLY A 196 -29.16 41.72 13.85
C GLY A 196 -28.00 42.09 12.93
N TYR A 197 -26.92 42.58 13.54
CA TYR A 197 -25.67 42.89 12.85
C TYR A 197 -24.68 41.73 12.94
N VAL A 198 -24.00 41.45 11.84
CA VAL A 198 -22.94 40.43 11.80
C VAL A 198 -21.73 40.93 12.58
N ILE A 199 -21.31 40.21 13.61
CA ILE A 199 -20.14 40.56 14.44
C ILE A 199 -18.89 39.86 13.93
N ASP A 200 -19.01 38.58 13.57
CA ASP A 200 -17.92 37.74 13.10
C ASP A 200 -18.48 36.63 12.19
N ILE A 201 -17.62 36.05 11.35
CA ILE A 201 -17.96 34.92 10.46
C ILE A 201 -16.91 33.83 10.64
N ASN A 202 -17.31 32.69 11.18
CA ASN A 202 -16.46 31.52 11.35
C ASN A 202 -16.90 30.40 10.39
N TRP A 203 -16.03 29.42 10.12
CA TRP A 203 -16.30 28.34 9.17
C TRP A 203 -17.38 27.34 9.64
N ARG A 204 -17.88 27.47 10.87
CA ARG A 204 -18.93 26.63 11.46
C ARG A 204 -20.14 27.42 11.99
N THR A 205 -20.00 28.73 12.19
CA THR A 205 -20.97 29.61 12.88
C THR A 205 -20.85 31.02 12.36
#